data_AF-A0A7W1CVI2-F1
#
_entry.id   AF-A0A7W1CVI2-F1
#
_cell.length_a   1.000
_cell.length_b   1.000
_cell.length_c   1.000
_cell.angle_alpha   90.00
_cell.angle_beta   90.00
_cell.angle_gamma   90.00
#
_symmetry.space_group_name_H-M   'P 1'
#
loop_
_entity.id
_entity.type
_entity.pdbx_description
1 polymer ?
#
loop_
_entity_poly.entity_id
_entity_poly.type
_entity_poly.pdbx_seq_one_letter_code
_entity_poly.pdbx_strand_id
1 'polypeptide(L)' 'MKIGITCYPLIGGSGILATALGSELALRGHEVHFFSSALPVRLDLAQPRIFFHQVIVNEYS' A
#
# COMPACT_ATOMS: atom_id res chain seq x y z
N MET A 1 10.43 -7.55 -9.08
CA MET A 1 10.50 -6.10 -9.41
C MET A 1 10.29 -5.30 -8.13
N LYS A 2 10.66 -4.01 -8.12
CA LYS A 2 10.32 -3.06 -7.04
C LYS A 2 9.12 -2.23 -7.50
N ILE A 3 8.03 -2.23 -6.74
CA ILE A 3 6.73 -1.67 -7.13
C ILE A 3 6.26 -0.69 -6.05
N GLY A 4 5.95 0.54 -6.46
CA GLY A 4 5.32 1.54 -5.60
C GLY A 4 3.80 1.59 -5.80
N ILE A 5 3.02 1.57 -4.72
CA ILE A 5 1.57 1.71 -4.73
C ILE A 5 1.19 2.93 -3.90
N THR A 6 0.55 3.92 -4.52
CA THR A 6 -0.05 5.07 -3.82
C THR A 6 -1.54 4.82 -3.65
N CYS A 7 -2.07 4.93 -2.44
CA CYS A 7 -3.51 4.79 -2.22
C CYS A 7 -4.02 5.66 -1.07
N TYR A 8 -5.32 5.96 -1.09
CA TYR A 8 -5.97 6.62 0.05
C TYR A 8 -6.29 5.58 1.14
N PRO A 9 -6.06 5.90 2.42
CA PRO A 9 -6.25 4.96 3.53
C PRO A 9 -7.73 4.93 3.97
N LEU A 10 -8.65 4.80 3.01
CA LEU A 10 -10.09 4.80 3.24
C LEU A 10 -10.67 3.39 3.12
N ILE A 11 -11.73 3.13 3.86
CA ILE A 11 -12.56 1.93 3.69
C ILE A 11 -13.39 2.11 2.42
N GLY A 12 -12.78 1.77 1.29
CA GLY A 12 -13.41 1.79 -0.03
C GLY A 12 -12.86 0.66 -0.90
N GLY A 13 -13.58 0.32 -1.97
CA GLY A 13 -13.20 -0.78 -2.86
C GLY A 13 -11.81 -0.63 -3.46
N SER A 14 -11.38 0.60 -3.77
CA SER A 14 -10.05 0.89 -4.32
C SER A 14 -8.92 0.62 -3.33
N GLY A 15 -9.07 1.00 -2.05
CA GLY A 15 -8.07 0.74 -1.01
C GLY A 15 -7.90 -0.75 -0.73
N ILE A 16 -9.01 -1.49 -0.65
CA ILE A 16 -9.01 -2.95 -0.46
C ILE A 16 -8.37 -3.65 -1.65
N LEU A 17 -8.69 -3.23 -2.88
CA LEU A 17 -8.10 -3.81 -4.08
C LEU A 17 -6.59 -3.52 -4.15
N ALA A 18 -6.17 -2.31 -3.78
CA ALA A 18 -4.75 -1.93 -3.76
C ALA A 18 -3.93 -2.78 -2.78
N THR A 19 -4.46 -3.03 -1.57
CA THR A 19 -3.76 -3.88 -0.59
C THR A 19 -3.75 -5.35 -1.00
N ALA A 20 -4.86 -5.88 -1.52
CA ALA A 20 -4.92 -7.26 -2.03
C ALA A 20 -3.96 -7.49 -3.21
N LEU A 21 -3.92 -6.56 -4.18
CA LEU A 21 -3.00 -6.61 -5.30
C LEU A 21 -1.53 -6.57 -4.84
N GLY A 22 -1.19 -5.66 -3.92
CA GLY A 22 0.17 -5.56 -3.40
C GLY A 22 0.59 -6.80 -2.63
N SER A 23 -0.30 -7.39 -1.83
CA SER A 23 -0.04 -8.67 -1.16
C SER A 23 0.22 -9.81 -2.15
N GLU A 24 -0.56 -9.93 -3.22
CA GLU A 24 -0.34 -10.95 -4.25
C GLU A 24 0.99 -10.74 -5.00
N LEU A 25 1.33 -9.49 -5.33
CA LEU A 25 2.63 -9.17 -5.93
C LEU A 25 3.79 -9.51 -5.00
N ALA A 26 3.67 -9.24 -3.70
CA ALA A 26 4.66 -9.61 -2.70
C ALA A 26 4.80 -11.13 -2.59
N LEU A 27 3.71 -11.90 -2.62
CA LEU A 27 3.75 -13.37 -2.64
C LEU A 27 4.48 -13.91 -3.88
N ARG A 28 4.32 -13.26 -5.03
CA ARG A 28 5.02 -13.60 -6.28
C ARG A 28 6.51 -13.20 -6.31
N GLY A 29 7.04 -12.65 -5.22
CA GLY A 29 8.46 -12.32 -5.08
C GLY A 29 8.82 -10.88 -5.45
N HIS A 30 7.84 -9.99 -5.62
CA HIS A 30 8.08 -8.57 -5.82
C HIS A 30 8.28 -7.85 -4.48
N GLU A 31 9.08 -6.78 -4.47
CA GLU A 31 9.16 -5.84 -3.35
C GLU A 31 8.10 -4.75 -3.56
N VAL A 32 7.19 -4.60 -2.61
CA VAL A 32 6.03 -3.72 -2.72
C VAL A 32 6.09 -2.64 -1.65
N HIS A 33 6.06 -1.38 -2.08
CA HIS A 33 6.15 -0.20 -1.23
C HIS A 33 4.83 0.58 -1.31
N PHE A 34 4.12 0.65 -0.20
CA PHE A 34 2.89 1.44 -0.06
C PHE A 34 3.20 2.85 0.40
N PHE A 35 2.66 3.85 -0.28
CA PHE A 35 2.74 5.27 0.08
C PHE A 35 1.32 5.79 0.35
N SER A 36 1.03 6.16 1.60
CA SER A 36 -0.29 6.66 1.99
C SER A 36 -0.21 7.56 3.21
N SER A 37 -1.22 8.41 3.43
CA SER A 37 -1.26 9.31 4.59
C SER A 37 -1.46 8.60 5.93
N ALA A 38 -1.99 7.38 5.90
CA ALA A 38 -2.12 6.48 7.05
C ALA A 38 -2.00 5.03 6.57
N LEU A 39 -1.97 4.07 7.51
CA LEU A 39 -1.86 2.66 7.15
C LEU A 39 -3.07 2.21 6.30
N PRO A 40 -2.87 1.70 5.07
CA PRO A 40 -3.96 1.22 4.24
C PRO A 40 -4.71 0.06 4.91
N VAL A 41 -6.03 0.05 4.73
CA VAL A 41 -6.91 -0.96 5.30
C VAL A 41 -6.51 -2.37 4.82
N ARG A 42 -6.35 -3.31 5.77
CA ARG A 42 -5.93 -4.71 5.55
C ARG A 42 -4.51 -4.89 5.02
N LEU A 43 -3.65 -3.87 5.09
CA LEU A 43 -2.23 -4.07 4.81
C LEU A 43 -1.58 -4.86 5.95
N ASP A 44 -1.01 -6.02 5.66
CA ASP A 44 -0.26 -6.83 6.61
C ASP A 44 1.23 -6.52 6.51
N LEU A 45 1.79 -5.83 7.51
CA LEU A 45 3.22 -5.51 7.57
C LEU A 45 4.08 -6.69 8.04
N ALA A 46 3.50 -7.76 8.56
CA ALA A 46 4.23 -8.99 8.85
C ALA A 46 4.53 -9.80 7.58
N GLN A 47 3.81 -9.53 6.48
CA GLN A 47 4.04 -10.18 5.20
C GLN A 47 5.42 -9.79 4.64
N PRO A 48 6.26 -10.76 4.24
CA PRO A 48 7.55 -10.47 3.63
C PRO A 48 7.41 -9.63 2.35
N ARG A 49 8.38 -8.74 2.13
CA ARG A 49 8.48 -7.87 0.93
C ARG A 49 7.38 -6.82 0.81
N ILE A 50 6.65 -6.54 1.90
CA ILE A 50 5.77 -5.38 2.02
C ILE A 50 6.47 -4.30 2.87
N PHE A 51 6.42 -3.07 2.37
CA PHE A 51 6.93 -1.89 3.07
C PHE A 51 5.88 -0.80 3.06
N PHE A 52 5.74 -0.07 4.16
CA PHE A 52 4.84 1.06 4.27
C PHE A 52 5.61 2.34 4.55
N HIS A 53 5.28 3.39 3.80
CA HIS A 53 5.85 4.72 3.87
C HIS A 53 4.71 5.70 4.10
N GLN A 54 4.65 6.26 5.30
CA GLN A 54 3.67 7.29 5.58
C GLN A 54 4.10 8.60 4.90
N VAL A 55 3.20 9.21 4.14
CA VAL A 55 3.46 10.48 3.42
C VAL A 55 2.50 11.56 3.86
N ILE A 56 2.97 12.80 3.93
CA ILE A 56 2.11 13.96 4.18
C ILE A 56 1.49 14.36 2.86
N VAL A 57 0.17 14.36 2.79
CA VAL A 57 -0.55 14.91 1.63
C VAL A 57 -0.65 16.41 1.86
N ASN A 58 0.14 17.19 1.12
CA ASN A 58 -0.10 18.64 1.05
C ASN A 58 -1.41 18.86 0.31
N GLU A 59 -2.39 19.44 0.98
CA GLU A 59 -3.57 19.99 0.32
C GLU A 59 -3.12 21.18 -0.52
N TYR A 60 -3.19 21.06 -1.83
CA TYR A 60 -3.07 22.22 -2.71
C TYR A 60 -4.31 23.08 -2.50
N SER A 61 -4.11 24.27 -1.94
CA SER A 61 -5.14 25.32 -1.76
C SER A 61 -5.47 26.00 -3.08
#